data_AF-A0A3A8Q3W2-F1
#
_entry.id   AF-A0A3A8Q3W2-F1
#
_cell.length_a   1.000
_cell.length_b   1.000
_cell.length_c   1.000
_cell.angle_alpha   90.00
_cell.angle_beta   90.00
_cell.angle_gamma   90.00
#
_symmetry.space_group_name_H-M   'P 1'
#
loop_
_entity.id
_entity.type
_entity.pdbx_description
1 polymer ?
#
loop_
_entity_poly.entity_id
_entity_poly.type
_entity_poly.pdbx_seq_one_letter_code
_entity_poly.pdbx_strand_id
1 'polypeptide(L)'
;MRSCILVLGLLALTSAFQADAADKPSALIWKGSKDKAEAEAQLNSWDGLATMLENTGLTLPEDHPRLVQSKTIPGLKPGFWVWLLGTCASNEAAPVLEHLKLLAPGTYSRPVKVAAKKLACPKPPESPLRARDEVLKRSSGETVRVFTQDESESPDEDGRGESISRTRFYFVLFGKDGEVLATDNAEGDIDVSGNDPGAGPISYRCTGASVEVRKDEGMLVLTRSCAANAFAECGSVLSADERVTVTVTGSTVSASAAKRENVEYAECD
;
A
#
# COMPACT_ATOMS: atom_id res chain seq x y z
N MET A 1 -5.58 65.12 -29.17
CA MET A 1 -6.13 63.99 -28.38
C MET A 1 -6.12 62.74 -29.25
N ARG A 2 -5.36 61.74 -28.81
CA ARG A 2 -5.33 60.30 -29.16
C ARG A 2 -5.68 59.87 -30.60
N SER A 3 -4.64 59.51 -31.36
CA SER A 3 -4.70 58.68 -32.57
C SER A 3 -4.96 57.20 -32.21
N CYS A 4 -5.94 56.58 -32.85
CA CYS A 4 -6.16 55.13 -32.84
C CYS A 4 -5.30 54.47 -33.92
N ILE A 5 -4.35 53.63 -33.51
CA ILE A 5 -3.59 52.75 -34.41
C ILE A 5 -4.22 51.36 -34.31
N LEU A 6 -4.81 50.89 -35.41
CA LEU A 6 -5.20 49.50 -35.63
C LEU A 6 -3.96 48.71 -36.03
N VAL A 7 -3.59 47.70 -35.22
CA VAL A 7 -2.67 46.63 -35.63
C VAL A 7 -3.42 45.31 -35.55
N LEU A 8 -3.87 44.85 -36.72
CA LEU A 8 -4.12 43.43 -36.98
C LEU A 8 -2.78 42.74 -37.17
N GLY A 9 -2.53 41.62 -36.50
CA GLY A 9 -1.41 40.75 -36.87
C GLY A 9 -1.05 39.66 -35.87
N LEU A 10 -1.30 38.41 -36.28
CA LEU A 10 -0.71 37.14 -35.82
C LEU A 10 -1.16 36.57 -34.46
N LEU A 11 -2.32 35.90 -34.49
CA LEU A 11 -2.64 34.76 -33.62
C LEU A 11 -2.61 33.49 -34.47
N ALA A 12 -1.41 32.94 -34.68
CA ALA A 12 -1.23 31.58 -35.14
C ALA A 12 0.11 31.06 -34.61
N LEU A 13 0.12 29.83 -34.11
CA LEU A 13 1.27 29.00 -33.70
C LEU A 13 1.61 28.97 -32.19
N THR A 14 0.68 28.48 -31.36
CA THR A 14 1.06 27.77 -30.11
C THR A 14 0.12 26.58 -29.86
N SER A 15 0.05 25.62 -30.77
CA SER A 15 -0.75 24.40 -30.52
C SER A 15 -0.16 23.18 -31.24
N ALA A 16 1.12 22.90 -31.06
CA ALA A 16 1.74 21.71 -31.65
C ALA A 16 2.99 21.21 -30.90
N PHE A 17 3.00 21.15 -29.56
CA PHE A 17 4.10 20.48 -28.83
C PHE A 17 3.69 19.73 -27.55
N GLN A 18 2.43 19.31 -27.41
CA GLN A 18 1.96 18.66 -26.17
C GLN A 18 1.16 17.36 -26.36
N ALA A 19 1.30 16.67 -27.49
CA ALA A 19 0.57 15.41 -27.74
C ALA A 19 1.46 14.14 -27.79
N ASP A 20 2.79 14.26 -27.70
CA ASP A 20 3.68 13.12 -27.99
C ASP A 20 4.23 12.41 -26.73
N ALA A 21 3.88 12.90 -25.53
CA ALA A 21 4.27 12.29 -24.26
C ALA A 21 3.16 11.42 -23.64
N ALA A 22 1.90 11.62 -24.03
CA ALA A 22 0.75 11.00 -23.37
C ALA A 22 0.58 9.50 -23.66
N ASP A 23 1.10 8.99 -24.78
CA ASP A 23 0.80 7.61 -25.23
C ASP A 23 1.99 6.64 -25.16
N LYS A 24 3.14 7.06 -24.63
CA LYS A 24 4.32 6.18 -24.56
C LYS A 24 4.21 5.24 -23.35
N PRO A 25 4.40 3.92 -23.55
CA PRO A 25 4.54 2.98 -22.43
C PRO A 25 5.62 3.43 -21.46
N SER A 26 5.50 3.02 -20.20
CA SER A 26 6.41 3.42 -19.13
C SER A 26 7.10 2.21 -18.50
N ALA A 27 8.41 2.29 -18.31
CA ALA A 27 9.13 1.38 -17.44
C ALA A 27 9.04 1.86 -16.00
N LEU A 28 8.68 0.96 -15.08
CA LEU A 28 8.74 1.18 -13.64
C LEU A 28 10.07 0.66 -13.11
N ILE A 29 10.81 1.52 -12.42
CA ILE A 29 12.19 1.26 -11.98
C ILE A 29 12.29 1.55 -10.50
N TRP A 30 12.78 0.58 -9.72
CA TRP A 30 12.94 0.72 -8.28
C TRP A 30 14.19 1.55 -7.92
N LYS A 31 15.36 1.04 -8.29
CA LYS A 31 16.67 1.63 -8.04
C LYS A 31 17.62 1.31 -9.20
N GLY A 32 18.78 1.94 -9.21
CA GLY A 32 19.87 1.62 -10.13
C GLY A 32 21.12 2.42 -9.83
N SER A 33 22.24 2.01 -10.44
CA SER A 33 23.52 2.73 -10.39
C SER A 33 24.23 2.66 -11.74
N LYS A 34 25.21 3.55 -11.95
CA LYS A 34 26.16 3.42 -13.06
C LYS A 34 27.11 2.25 -12.84
N ASP A 35 27.45 1.97 -11.58
CA ASP A 35 28.25 0.83 -11.19
C ASP A 35 27.39 -0.42 -11.05
N LYS A 36 27.84 -1.54 -11.62
CA LYS A 36 27.07 -2.79 -11.61
C LYS A 36 27.01 -3.40 -10.22
N ALA A 37 28.13 -3.41 -9.50
CA ALA A 37 28.21 -4.03 -8.19
C ALA A 37 27.37 -3.27 -7.15
N GLU A 38 27.36 -1.93 -7.24
CA GLU A 38 26.47 -1.10 -6.43
C GLU A 38 25.00 -1.39 -6.75
N ALA A 39 24.63 -1.50 -8.03
CA ALA A 39 23.26 -1.84 -8.41
C ALA A 39 22.86 -3.24 -7.92
N GLU A 40 23.75 -4.23 -7.98
CA GLU A 40 23.52 -5.58 -7.45
C GLU A 40 23.33 -5.57 -5.92
N ALA A 41 24.15 -4.82 -5.19
CA ALA A 41 24.07 -4.72 -3.74
C ALA A 41 22.73 -4.14 -3.23
N GLN A 42 22.02 -3.38 -4.07
CA GLN A 42 20.69 -2.84 -3.72
C GLN A 42 19.65 -3.94 -3.48
N LEU A 43 19.83 -5.13 -4.06
CA LEU A 43 18.92 -6.27 -3.89
C LEU A 43 18.84 -6.73 -2.42
N ASN A 44 19.87 -6.47 -1.60
CA ASN A 44 19.85 -6.78 -0.17
C ASN A 44 18.72 -6.05 0.59
N SER A 45 18.16 -4.98 0.02
CA SER A 45 17.03 -4.23 0.58
C SER A 45 15.66 -4.62 -0.04
N TRP A 46 15.63 -5.69 -0.83
CA TRP A 46 14.44 -6.09 -1.58
C TRP A 46 13.47 -6.90 -0.73
N ASP A 47 13.95 -7.87 0.05
CA ASP A 47 13.09 -8.88 0.68
C ASP A 47 11.95 -8.26 1.52
N GLY A 48 12.26 -7.28 2.38
CA GLY A 48 11.23 -6.60 3.18
C GLY A 48 10.23 -5.83 2.32
N LEU A 49 10.68 -5.22 1.21
CA LEU A 49 9.80 -4.56 0.25
C LEU A 49 8.93 -5.59 -0.49
N ALA A 50 9.51 -6.71 -0.92
CA ALA A 50 8.81 -7.78 -1.63
C ALA A 50 7.67 -8.36 -0.79
N THR A 51 7.95 -8.69 0.47
CA THR A 51 6.93 -9.16 1.43
C THR A 51 5.81 -8.14 1.60
N MET A 52 6.13 -6.85 1.69
CA MET A 52 5.11 -5.81 1.83
C MET A 52 4.26 -5.65 0.56
N LEU A 53 4.86 -5.74 -0.63
CA LEU A 53 4.14 -5.67 -1.90
C LEU A 53 3.19 -6.86 -2.06
N GLU A 54 3.64 -8.06 -1.72
CA GLU A 54 2.83 -9.28 -1.72
C GLU A 54 1.65 -9.17 -0.74
N ASN A 55 1.92 -8.78 0.51
CA ASN A 55 0.91 -8.62 1.56
C ASN A 55 -0.14 -7.56 1.25
N THR A 56 0.16 -6.62 0.36
CA THR A 56 -0.77 -5.58 -0.07
C THR A 56 -1.38 -5.85 -1.44
N GLY A 57 -1.09 -7.00 -2.05
CA GLY A 57 -1.71 -7.44 -3.31
C GLY A 57 -1.07 -6.90 -4.59
N LEU A 58 0.07 -6.21 -4.54
CA LEU A 58 0.81 -5.83 -5.74
C LEU A 58 1.65 -7.00 -6.23
N THR A 59 1.32 -7.54 -7.40
CA THR A 59 2.05 -8.67 -8.00
C THR A 59 2.96 -8.19 -9.13
N LEU A 60 4.24 -8.52 -9.06
CA LEU A 60 5.17 -8.27 -10.16
C LEU A 60 4.99 -9.29 -11.29
N PRO A 61 5.34 -8.96 -12.54
CA PRO A 61 5.44 -9.94 -13.61
C PRO A 61 6.49 -11.00 -13.29
N GLU A 62 6.41 -12.15 -13.95
CA GLU A 62 7.41 -13.22 -13.86
C GLU A 62 8.84 -12.67 -14.11
N ASP A 63 9.82 -13.21 -13.38
CA ASP A 63 11.22 -12.79 -13.40
C ASP A 63 11.47 -11.32 -13.00
N HIS A 64 10.56 -10.68 -12.25
CA HIS A 64 10.76 -9.34 -11.70
C HIS A 64 10.85 -9.36 -10.15
N PRO A 65 11.63 -8.47 -9.54
CA PRO A 65 12.45 -7.43 -10.17
C PRO A 65 13.66 -8.05 -10.88
N ARG A 66 14.10 -7.44 -11.98
CA ARG A 66 15.30 -7.89 -12.70
C ARG A 66 16.29 -6.76 -12.94
N LEU A 67 17.56 -7.09 -12.77
CA LEU A 67 18.65 -6.18 -13.06
C LEU A 67 18.95 -6.18 -14.55
N VAL A 68 18.85 -5.01 -15.18
CA VAL A 68 19.10 -4.84 -16.62
C VAL A 68 19.93 -3.61 -16.89
N GLN A 69 20.76 -3.67 -17.93
CA GLN A 69 21.47 -2.48 -18.39
C GLN A 69 20.49 -1.56 -19.14
N SER A 70 20.29 -0.34 -18.68
CA SER A 70 19.40 0.67 -19.28
C SER A 70 19.44 0.77 -20.81
N LYS A 71 20.61 0.59 -21.44
CA LYS A 71 20.77 0.61 -22.91
C LYS A 71 19.97 -0.47 -23.65
N THR A 72 19.59 -1.55 -22.98
CA THR A 72 18.83 -2.66 -23.58
C THR A 72 17.32 -2.41 -23.59
N ILE A 73 16.85 -1.37 -22.87
CA ILE A 73 15.45 -0.94 -22.88
C ILE A 73 15.34 0.28 -23.80
N PRO A 74 14.69 0.15 -24.98
CA PRO A 74 14.52 1.26 -25.90
C PRO A 74 13.83 2.46 -25.23
N GLY A 75 14.42 3.65 -25.33
CA GLY A 75 13.91 4.88 -24.74
C GLY A 75 14.58 5.28 -23.43
N LEU A 76 15.25 4.35 -22.73
CA LEU A 76 16.06 4.72 -21.57
C LEU A 76 17.43 5.27 -21.97
N LYS A 77 17.96 6.15 -21.13
CA LYS A 77 19.32 6.69 -21.27
C LYS A 77 20.34 5.60 -20.95
N PRO A 78 21.30 5.30 -21.85
CA PRO A 78 22.38 4.36 -21.57
C PRO A 78 23.28 4.77 -20.39
N GLY A 79 23.97 3.79 -19.81
CA GLY A 79 25.03 4.01 -18.81
C GLY A 79 24.67 3.63 -17.37
N PHE A 80 23.49 3.05 -17.15
CA PHE A 80 23.02 2.59 -15.84
C PHE A 80 22.65 1.11 -15.86
N TRP A 81 22.77 0.45 -14.71
CA TRP A 81 22.13 -0.81 -14.35
C TRP A 81 20.95 -0.50 -13.46
N VAL A 82 19.77 -1.02 -13.80
CA VAL A 82 18.51 -0.68 -13.13
C VAL A 82 17.73 -1.94 -12.76
N TRP A 83 17.07 -1.91 -11.60
CA TRP A 83 16.07 -2.91 -11.20
C TRP A 83 14.73 -2.56 -11.84
N LEU A 84 14.41 -3.24 -12.94
CA LEU A 84 13.14 -3.11 -13.63
C LEU A 84 12.07 -3.88 -12.86
N LEU A 85 10.96 -3.20 -12.55
CA LEU A 85 9.77 -3.78 -11.92
C LEU A 85 8.72 -4.20 -12.95
N GLY A 86 8.69 -3.54 -14.10
CA GLY A 86 7.84 -3.90 -15.22
C GLY A 86 7.76 -2.79 -16.26
N THR A 87 7.00 -3.05 -17.32
CA THR A 87 6.69 -2.07 -18.37
C THR A 87 5.18 -2.04 -18.60
N CYS A 88 4.59 -0.86 -18.47
CA CYS A 88 3.15 -0.66 -18.44
C CYS A 88 2.69 0.18 -19.62
N ALA A 89 1.43 0.03 -20.01
CA ALA A 89 0.77 1.05 -20.81
C ALA A 89 0.75 2.39 -20.05
N SER A 90 0.62 3.51 -20.76
CA SER A 90 0.71 4.85 -20.17
C SER A 90 -0.29 5.06 -19.03
N ASN A 91 -1.53 4.59 -19.21
CA ASN A 91 -2.63 4.70 -18.26
C ASN A 91 -2.56 3.70 -17.08
N GLU A 92 -1.77 2.63 -17.20
CA GLU A 92 -1.64 1.59 -16.18
C GLU A 92 -0.49 1.86 -15.19
N ALA A 93 0.49 2.65 -15.61
CA ALA A 93 1.71 2.87 -14.84
C ALA A 93 1.49 3.68 -13.55
N ALA A 94 0.57 4.65 -13.56
CA ALA A 94 0.44 5.62 -12.48
C ALA A 94 -0.05 5.00 -11.16
N PRO A 95 -1.15 4.21 -11.12
CA PRO A 95 -1.60 3.59 -9.87
C PRO A 95 -0.55 2.66 -9.25
N VAL A 96 0.16 1.90 -10.09
CA VAL A 96 1.25 1.02 -9.67
C VAL A 96 2.42 1.82 -9.09
N LEU A 97 2.81 2.91 -9.75
CA LEU A 97 3.89 3.78 -9.28
C LEU A 97 3.55 4.48 -7.96
N GLU A 98 2.30 4.92 -7.79
CA GLU A 98 1.83 5.54 -6.56
C GLU A 98 1.94 4.57 -5.39
N HIS A 99 1.47 3.33 -5.56
CA HIS A 99 1.63 2.28 -4.56
C HIS A 99 3.10 2.02 -4.23
N LEU A 100 3.95 1.80 -5.26
CA LEU A 100 5.37 1.55 -5.06
C LEU A 100 6.08 2.68 -4.32
N LYS A 101 5.71 3.94 -4.56
CA LYS A 101 6.33 5.10 -3.89
C LYS A 101 6.00 5.21 -2.41
N LEU A 102 4.90 4.61 -1.94
CA LEU A 102 4.58 4.59 -0.51
C LEU A 102 5.62 3.81 0.30
N LEU A 103 6.12 2.72 -0.30
CA LEU A 103 7.01 1.73 0.31
C LEU A 103 8.46 1.85 -0.17
N ALA A 104 8.67 2.40 -1.36
CA ALA A 104 9.98 2.64 -1.95
C ALA A 104 9.97 4.01 -2.68
N PRO A 105 10.12 5.13 -1.95
CA PRO A 105 10.00 6.48 -2.50
C PRO A 105 10.94 6.78 -3.68
N GLY A 106 12.08 6.07 -3.76
CA GLY A 106 13.03 6.16 -4.86
C GLY A 106 12.53 5.60 -6.19
N THR A 107 11.41 4.86 -6.20
CA THR A 107 10.85 4.28 -7.42
C THR A 107 10.36 5.37 -8.38
N TYR A 108 10.66 5.20 -9.66
CA TYR A 108 10.29 6.16 -10.69
C TYR A 108 9.85 5.48 -11.98
N SER A 109 9.12 6.22 -12.82
CA SER A 109 8.80 5.81 -14.17
C SER A 109 9.64 6.55 -15.22
N ARG A 110 9.85 5.90 -16.36
CA ARG A 110 10.43 6.52 -17.56
C ARG A 110 9.70 6.06 -18.82
N PRO A 111 9.44 6.96 -19.78
CA PRO A 111 8.85 6.57 -21.05
C PRO A 111 9.81 5.66 -21.82
N VAL A 112 9.28 4.60 -22.42
CA VAL A 112 10.01 3.59 -23.18
C VAL A 112 9.33 3.31 -24.52
N LYS A 113 10.08 2.71 -25.44
CA LYS A 113 9.62 2.32 -26.78
C LYS A 113 9.49 0.79 -26.86
N VAL A 114 8.60 0.24 -26.03
CA VAL A 114 8.32 -1.21 -25.98
C VAL A 114 6.99 -1.46 -26.68
N ALA A 115 6.93 -2.49 -27.53
CA ALA A 115 5.70 -2.86 -28.22
C ALA A 115 4.65 -3.37 -27.21
N ALA A 116 3.37 -3.06 -27.41
CA ALA A 116 2.27 -3.43 -26.51
C ALA A 116 2.27 -4.91 -26.10
N LYS A 117 2.52 -5.82 -27.06
CA LYS A 117 2.60 -7.28 -26.83
C LYS A 117 3.77 -7.76 -25.94
N LYS A 118 4.71 -6.87 -25.61
CA LYS A 118 5.87 -7.14 -24.75
C LYS A 118 5.78 -6.38 -23.41
N LEU A 119 4.68 -5.66 -23.18
CA LEU A 119 4.43 -5.02 -21.90
C LEU A 119 4.16 -6.10 -20.86
N ALA A 120 4.65 -5.85 -19.67
CA ALA A 120 4.55 -6.71 -18.51
C ALA A 120 4.40 -5.76 -17.33
N CYS A 121 3.18 -5.26 -17.13
CA CYS A 121 2.89 -4.33 -16.05
C CYS A 121 2.67 -5.11 -14.75
N PRO A 122 3.21 -4.65 -13.61
CA PRO A 122 2.77 -5.18 -12.33
C PRO A 122 1.27 -5.01 -12.18
N LYS A 123 0.62 -6.00 -11.56
CA LYS A 123 -0.80 -5.92 -11.24
C LYS A 123 -0.96 -5.05 -9.99
N PRO A 124 -1.73 -3.96 -10.05
CA PRO A 124 -2.02 -3.17 -8.87
C PRO A 124 -2.86 -3.99 -7.88
N PRO A 125 -2.85 -3.63 -6.60
CA PRO A 125 -3.75 -4.23 -5.64
C PRO A 125 -5.22 -3.89 -5.94
N GLU A 126 -6.14 -4.72 -5.46
CA GLU A 126 -7.59 -4.49 -5.64
C GLU A 126 -8.04 -3.19 -4.97
N SER A 127 -7.48 -2.91 -3.79
CA SER A 127 -7.71 -1.68 -3.04
C SER A 127 -6.41 -0.89 -2.87
N PRO A 128 -6.46 0.45 -2.91
CA PRO A 128 -5.26 1.27 -2.73
C PRO A 128 -4.75 1.20 -1.29
N LEU A 129 -3.43 1.04 -1.14
CA LEU A 129 -2.75 1.27 0.13
C LEU A 129 -2.74 2.77 0.43
N ARG A 130 -3.11 3.15 1.65
CA ARG A 130 -3.16 4.55 2.09
C ARG A 130 -2.17 4.79 3.22
N ALA A 131 -1.30 5.78 3.07
CA ALA A 131 -0.47 6.22 4.19
C ALA A 131 -1.33 6.97 5.20
N ARG A 132 -1.04 6.75 6.48
CA ARG A 132 -1.58 7.55 7.57
C ARG A 132 -0.54 8.50 8.14
N ASP A 133 -1.01 9.42 8.99
CA ASP A 133 -0.19 10.48 9.59
C ASP A 133 0.62 9.98 10.80
N GLU A 134 0.24 8.85 11.40
CA GLU A 134 0.91 8.31 12.56
C GLU A 134 2.32 7.79 12.20
N VAL A 135 3.34 8.35 12.85
CA VAL A 135 4.74 7.99 12.65
C VAL A 135 5.46 7.90 14.00
N LEU A 136 6.05 6.74 14.28
CA LEU A 136 6.94 6.55 15.44
C LEU A 136 8.39 6.62 14.95
N LYS A 137 9.08 7.70 15.33
CA LYS A 137 10.53 7.86 15.05
C LYS A 137 11.34 7.28 16.20
N ARG A 138 12.34 6.47 15.87
CA ARG A 138 13.27 5.91 16.85
C ARG A 138 14.53 6.76 16.94
N SER A 139 15.16 6.77 18.12
CA SER A 139 16.43 7.48 18.34
C SER A 139 17.56 6.99 17.44
N SER A 140 17.51 5.72 17.06
CA SER A 140 18.44 5.09 16.14
C SER A 140 18.26 5.54 14.69
N GLY A 141 17.15 6.20 14.32
CA GLY A 141 16.91 6.81 13.00
C GLY A 141 15.86 6.09 12.14
N GLU A 142 15.49 4.86 12.49
CA GLU A 142 14.40 4.11 11.87
C GLU A 142 13.04 4.72 12.23
N THR A 143 12.04 4.49 11.37
CA THR A 143 10.68 5.00 11.59
C THR A 143 9.65 3.92 11.33
N VAL A 144 8.68 3.76 12.23
CA VAL A 144 7.46 3.00 11.93
C VAL A 144 6.45 3.96 11.32
N ARG A 145 5.92 3.60 10.16
CA ARG A 145 4.81 4.30 9.50
C ARG A 145 3.62 3.36 9.43
N VAL A 146 2.43 3.94 9.51
CA VAL A 146 1.16 3.21 9.45
C VAL A 146 0.53 3.37 8.08
N PHE A 147 0.04 2.27 7.53
CA PHE A 147 -0.75 2.25 6.30
C PHE A 147 -2.04 1.48 6.52
N THR A 148 -3.05 1.77 5.69
CA THR A 148 -4.31 1.04 5.69
C THR A 148 -4.71 0.59 4.30
N GLN A 149 -5.40 -0.54 4.23
CA GLN A 149 -6.01 -1.06 3.00
C GLN A 149 -7.36 -1.67 3.33
N ASP A 150 -8.36 -1.39 2.50
CA ASP A 150 -9.69 -1.98 2.67
C ASP A 150 -9.74 -3.31 1.92
N GLU A 151 -10.21 -4.35 2.60
CA GLU A 151 -10.36 -5.71 2.10
C GLU A 151 -11.85 -6.08 2.17
N SER A 152 -12.31 -6.89 1.22
CA SER A 152 -13.67 -7.42 1.25
C SER A 152 -13.70 -8.86 0.77
N GLU A 153 -14.42 -9.69 1.49
CA GLU A 153 -14.68 -11.08 1.16
C GLU A 153 -16.19 -11.28 1.03
N SER A 154 -16.58 -12.02 0.02
CA SER A 154 -17.97 -12.39 -0.23
C SER A 154 -18.17 -13.88 0.03
N PRO A 155 -19.38 -14.30 0.42
CA PRO A 155 -19.75 -15.71 0.44
C PRO A 155 -19.46 -16.40 -0.90
N ASP A 156 -19.38 -17.72 -0.89
CA ASP A 156 -19.24 -18.51 -2.11
C ASP A 156 -20.46 -18.36 -3.06
N GLU A 157 -20.37 -18.95 -4.25
CA GLU A 157 -21.43 -18.86 -5.26
C GLU A 157 -22.78 -19.42 -4.79
N ASP A 158 -22.76 -20.34 -3.81
CA ASP A 158 -23.96 -20.92 -3.20
C ASP A 158 -24.50 -20.07 -2.02
N GLY A 159 -23.86 -18.93 -1.75
CA GLY A 159 -24.18 -18.03 -0.65
C GLY A 159 -23.76 -18.54 0.73
N ARG A 160 -22.83 -19.50 0.79
CA ARG A 160 -22.30 -20.04 2.04
C ARG A 160 -21.08 -19.26 2.49
N GLY A 161 -20.99 -19.07 3.80
CA GLY A 161 -19.90 -18.34 4.44
C GLY A 161 -20.31 -16.92 4.84
N GLU A 162 -19.29 -16.09 5.03
CA GLU A 162 -19.40 -14.77 5.62
C GLU A 162 -19.14 -13.70 4.56
N SER A 163 -19.90 -12.61 4.64
CA SER A 163 -19.50 -11.35 4.05
C SER A 163 -18.67 -10.59 5.08
N ILE A 164 -17.43 -10.29 4.72
CA ILE A 164 -16.49 -9.57 5.56
C ILE A 164 -16.05 -8.32 4.82
N SER A 165 -16.19 -7.16 5.46
CA SER A 165 -15.53 -5.92 5.04
C SER A 165 -14.60 -5.48 6.15
N ARG A 166 -13.32 -5.27 5.86
CA ARG A 166 -12.35 -4.90 6.90
C ARG A 166 -11.32 -3.89 6.40
N THR A 167 -10.81 -3.07 7.30
CA THR A 167 -9.63 -2.25 7.07
C THR A 167 -8.44 -2.90 7.75
N ARG A 168 -7.45 -3.33 6.96
CA ARG A 168 -6.17 -3.84 7.45
C ARG A 168 -5.25 -2.68 7.77
N PHE A 169 -4.63 -2.70 8.95
CA PHE A 169 -3.56 -1.78 9.33
C PHE A 169 -2.22 -2.48 9.15
N TYR A 170 -1.30 -1.85 8.41
CA TYR A 170 0.07 -2.30 8.24
C TYR A 170 1.02 -1.37 9.00
N PHE A 171 1.88 -1.96 9.82
CA PHE A 171 2.93 -1.27 10.55
C PHE A 171 4.26 -1.61 9.89
N VAL A 172 4.85 -0.62 9.23
CA VAL A 172 6.05 -0.83 8.41
C VAL A 172 7.23 -0.10 9.06
N LEU A 173 8.25 -0.85 9.46
CA LEU A 173 9.51 -0.31 9.94
C LEU A 173 10.41 0.02 8.75
N PHE A 174 10.67 1.31 8.55
CA PHE A 174 11.63 1.81 7.59
C PHE A 174 12.98 2.07 8.24
N GLY A 175 14.04 1.67 7.53
CA GLY A 175 15.40 2.05 7.85
C GLY A 175 15.70 3.51 7.52
N LYS A 176 16.93 3.94 7.82
CA LYS A 176 17.38 5.32 7.63
C LYS A 176 17.37 5.76 6.18
N ASP A 177 17.64 4.82 5.27
CA ASP A 177 17.74 5.06 3.84
C ASP A 177 16.40 4.81 3.12
N GLY A 178 15.32 4.59 3.90
CA GLY A 178 13.96 4.40 3.41
C GLY A 178 13.67 2.99 2.88
N GLU A 179 14.53 2.02 3.16
CA GLU A 179 14.28 0.61 2.94
C GLU A 179 13.28 0.03 3.93
N VAL A 180 12.48 -0.93 3.51
CA VAL A 180 11.58 -1.68 4.40
C VAL A 180 12.39 -2.74 5.14
N LEU A 181 12.45 -2.64 6.47
CA LEU A 181 13.18 -3.57 7.31
C LEU A 181 12.29 -4.71 7.83
N ALA A 182 11.07 -4.37 8.24
CA ALA A 182 10.10 -5.33 8.75
C ALA A 182 8.67 -4.78 8.62
N THR A 183 7.71 -5.68 8.60
CA THR A 183 6.28 -5.37 8.53
C THR A 183 5.52 -6.29 9.47
N ASP A 184 4.47 -5.75 10.08
CA ASP A 184 3.42 -6.55 10.71
C ASP A 184 2.07 -5.89 10.46
N ASN A 185 0.98 -6.58 10.75
CA ASN A 185 -0.36 -6.06 10.52
C ASN A 185 -1.31 -6.37 11.67
N ALA A 186 -2.41 -5.62 11.71
CA ALA A 186 -3.52 -5.87 12.60
C ALA A 186 -4.83 -5.50 11.91
N GLU A 187 -5.94 -6.06 12.41
CA GLU A 187 -7.27 -5.68 11.94
C GLU A 187 -7.72 -4.38 12.59
N GLY A 188 -8.21 -3.46 11.77
CA GLY A 188 -8.86 -2.22 12.20
C GLY A 188 -10.37 -2.39 12.24
N ASP A 189 -11.08 -1.53 11.51
CA ASP A 189 -12.53 -1.64 11.37
C ASP A 189 -12.87 -2.95 10.66
N ILE A 190 -13.91 -3.64 11.12
CA ILE A 190 -14.40 -4.87 10.51
C ILE A 190 -15.92 -4.95 10.66
N ASP A 191 -16.59 -5.36 9.61
CA ASP A 191 -18.00 -5.69 9.59
C ASP A 191 -18.15 -7.11 9.06
N VAL A 192 -18.69 -7.99 9.90
CA VAL A 192 -18.96 -9.38 9.53
C VAL A 192 -20.45 -9.62 9.59
N SER A 193 -20.96 -10.22 8.52
CA SER A 193 -22.31 -10.76 8.48
C SER A 193 -22.31 -12.06 7.71
N GLY A 194 -22.87 -13.10 8.28
CA GLY A 194 -22.89 -14.42 7.66
C GLY A 194 -24.01 -15.28 8.20
N ASN A 195 -24.37 -16.30 7.43
CA ASN A 195 -25.31 -17.31 7.86
C ASN A 195 -24.79 -18.67 7.40
N ASP A 196 -23.89 -19.25 8.21
CA ASP A 196 -23.38 -20.59 7.95
C ASP A 196 -24.40 -21.62 8.45
N PRO A 197 -24.88 -22.56 7.61
CA PRO A 197 -25.80 -23.62 8.03
C PRO A 197 -25.32 -24.48 9.21
N GLY A 198 -24.00 -24.59 9.44
CA GLY A 198 -23.37 -25.36 10.50
C GLY A 198 -23.01 -24.58 11.76
N ALA A 199 -22.81 -23.26 11.67
CA ALA A 199 -22.40 -22.40 12.80
C ALA A 199 -23.47 -21.39 13.23
N GLY A 200 -24.54 -21.23 12.43
CA GLY A 200 -25.59 -20.24 12.67
C GLY A 200 -25.23 -18.85 12.15
N PRO A 201 -26.13 -17.87 12.32
CA PRO A 201 -25.86 -16.50 11.91
C PRO A 201 -24.78 -15.90 12.79
N ILE A 202 -23.80 -15.26 12.16
CA ILE A 202 -22.86 -14.40 12.86
C ILE A 202 -23.04 -12.97 12.37
N SER A 203 -23.06 -12.03 13.31
CA SER A 203 -22.89 -10.63 12.95
C SER A 203 -22.29 -9.83 14.08
N TYR A 204 -21.14 -9.23 13.81
CA TYR A 204 -20.48 -8.31 14.71
C TYR A 204 -19.77 -7.25 13.89
N ARG A 205 -19.52 -6.12 14.53
CA ARG A 205 -18.81 -5.01 13.92
C ARG A 205 -17.83 -4.43 14.91
N CYS A 206 -16.61 -4.17 14.45
CA CYS A 206 -15.70 -3.27 15.14
C CYS A 206 -15.52 -1.99 14.32
N THR A 207 -15.60 -0.85 14.99
CA THR A 207 -15.46 0.47 14.36
C THR A 207 -14.59 1.41 15.18
N GLY A 208 -14.23 2.54 14.58
CA GLY A 208 -13.49 3.58 15.27
C GLY A 208 -12.02 3.24 15.47
N ALA A 209 -11.46 2.38 14.60
CA ALA A 209 -10.05 2.02 14.64
C ALA A 209 -9.16 3.26 14.59
N SER A 210 -8.37 3.47 15.64
CA SER A 210 -7.45 4.60 15.76
C SER A 210 -6.10 4.15 16.30
N VAL A 211 -5.02 4.80 15.85
CA VAL A 211 -3.66 4.52 16.31
C VAL A 211 -3.16 5.67 17.15
N GLU A 212 -2.71 5.36 18.36
CA GLU A 212 -2.01 6.30 19.23
C GLU A 212 -0.50 6.01 19.22
N VAL A 213 0.32 7.05 19.05
CA VAL A 213 1.78 6.95 19.14
C VAL A 213 2.24 7.28 20.58
N ARG A 214 2.66 6.26 21.33
CA ARG A 214 3.23 6.40 22.67
C ARG A 214 4.75 6.59 22.57
N LYS A 215 5.18 7.81 22.27
CA LYS A 215 6.60 8.12 21.98
C LYS A 215 7.55 7.76 23.12
N ASP A 216 7.16 8.06 24.35
CA ASP A 216 7.99 7.83 25.55
C ASP A 216 8.18 6.33 25.83
N GLU A 217 7.22 5.51 25.40
CA GLU A 217 7.25 4.05 25.51
C GLU A 217 7.79 3.37 24.24
N GLY A 218 8.04 4.14 23.18
CA GLY A 218 8.55 3.61 21.91
C GLY A 218 7.61 2.64 21.21
N MET A 219 6.30 2.80 21.34
CA MET A 219 5.29 1.89 20.79
C MET A 219 4.11 2.63 20.15
N LEU A 220 3.31 1.89 19.37
CA LEU A 220 2.01 2.34 18.90
C LEU A 220 0.91 1.47 19.52
N VAL A 221 -0.28 2.04 19.68
CA VAL A 221 -1.44 1.33 20.22
C VAL A 221 -2.61 1.54 19.27
N LEU A 222 -3.07 0.46 18.65
CA LEU A 222 -4.29 0.44 17.86
C LEU A 222 -5.47 0.09 18.79
N THR A 223 -6.54 0.87 18.74
CA THR A 223 -7.78 0.64 19.48
C THR A 223 -8.98 0.66 18.56
N ARG A 224 -9.95 -0.22 18.80
CA ARG A 224 -11.26 -0.24 18.12
C ARG A 224 -12.36 -0.64 19.11
N SER A 225 -13.60 -0.27 18.85
CA SER A 225 -14.75 -0.69 19.66
C SER A 225 -15.59 -1.70 18.88
N CYS A 226 -15.88 -2.83 19.50
CA CYS A 226 -16.58 -3.96 18.90
C CYS A 226 -17.94 -4.17 19.56
N ALA A 227 -18.95 -4.53 18.76
CA ALA A 227 -20.28 -4.87 19.23
C ALA A 227 -20.89 -5.99 18.39
N ALA A 228 -21.74 -6.81 19.01
CA ALA A 228 -22.61 -7.73 18.31
C ALA A 228 -23.72 -6.94 17.58
N ASN A 229 -24.01 -7.31 16.34
CA ASN A 229 -25.05 -6.67 15.51
C ASN A 229 -26.40 -7.43 15.55
N ALA A 230 -26.42 -8.63 16.14
CA ALA A 230 -27.60 -9.50 16.23
C ALA A 230 -28.05 -9.67 17.69
N PHE A 231 -29.16 -10.39 17.91
CA PHE A 231 -29.60 -10.79 19.25
C PHE A 231 -28.53 -11.69 19.88
N ALA A 232 -27.67 -11.07 20.69
CA ALA A 232 -26.68 -11.74 21.50
C ALA A 232 -27.41 -12.67 22.47
N GLU A 233 -27.03 -13.95 22.51
CA GLU A 233 -27.56 -14.88 23.50
C GLU A 233 -27.25 -14.37 24.91
N CYS A 234 -28.11 -14.64 25.89
CA CYS A 234 -27.82 -14.22 27.25
C CYS A 234 -26.43 -14.71 27.70
N GLY A 235 -25.67 -13.82 28.35
CA GLY A 235 -24.33 -14.11 28.86
C GLY A 235 -23.25 -14.10 27.79
N SER A 236 -23.60 -13.87 26.52
CA SER A 236 -22.61 -13.62 25.46
C SER A 236 -22.08 -12.18 25.52
N VAL A 237 -20.90 -11.95 24.95
CA VAL A 237 -20.30 -10.61 24.87
C VAL A 237 -21.13 -9.75 23.92
N LEU A 238 -21.68 -8.66 24.45
CA LEU A 238 -22.44 -7.67 23.70
C LEU A 238 -21.51 -6.64 23.06
N SER A 239 -20.54 -6.15 23.82
CA SER A 239 -19.58 -5.15 23.37
C SER A 239 -18.23 -5.30 24.08
N ALA A 240 -17.16 -4.82 23.45
CA ALA A 240 -15.84 -4.71 24.07
C ALA A 240 -14.99 -3.71 23.29
N ASP A 241 -14.06 -3.05 23.97
CA ASP A 241 -12.96 -2.37 23.30
C ASP A 241 -11.83 -3.37 23.05
N GLU A 242 -11.22 -3.32 21.88
CA GLU A 242 -10.05 -4.12 21.55
C GLU A 242 -8.82 -3.23 21.41
N ARG A 243 -7.71 -3.68 22.01
CA ARG A 243 -6.41 -3.02 21.96
C ARG A 243 -5.35 -3.96 21.38
N VAL A 244 -4.58 -3.45 20.42
CA VAL A 244 -3.38 -4.09 19.86
C VAL A 244 -2.18 -3.19 20.12
N THR A 245 -1.15 -3.73 20.75
CA THR A 245 0.11 -3.01 20.99
C THR A 245 1.12 -3.38 19.92
N VAL A 246 1.74 -2.37 19.30
CA VAL A 246 2.76 -2.54 18.28
C VAL A 246 4.10 -2.08 18.83
N THR A 247 5.06 -3.00 18.88
CA THR A 247 6.40 -2.76 19.43
C THR A 247 7.47 -2.93 18.37
N VAL A 248 8.63 -2.31 18.60
CA VAL A 248 9.81 -2.44 17.74
C VAL A 248 10.99 -2.92 18.56
N THR A 249 11.56 -4.06 18.19
CA THR A 249 12.73 -4.63 18.85
C THR A 249 13.84 -4.86 17.83
N GLY A 250 14.95 -4.11 17.93
CA GLY A 250 15.99 -4.16 16.91
C GLY A 250 15.45 -3.73 15.54
N SER A 251 15.50 -4.63 14.55
CA SER A 251 14.99 -4.44 13.19
C SER A 251 13.64 -5.12 12.93
N THR A 252 12.92 -5.54 13.98
CA THR A 252 11.60 -6.17 13.85
C THR A 252 10.50 -5.24 14.36
N VAL A 253 9.32 -5.35 13.75
CA VAL A 253 8.07 -4.77 14.24
C VAL A 253 7.12 -5.91 14.53
N SER A 254 6.35 -5.81 15.63
CA SER A 254 5.38 -6.83 15.99
C SER A 254 4.12 -6.21 16.59
N ALA A 255 2.96 -6.61 16.07
CA ALA A 255 1.65 -6.36 16.60
C ALA A 255 1.23 -7.52 17.53
N SER A 256 0.76 -7.19 18.73
CA SER A 256 0.22 -8.19 19.65
C SER A 256 -1.12 -8.75 19.15
N ALA A 257 -1.54 -9.89 19.70
CA ALA A 257 -2.95 -10.28 19.63
C ALA A 257 -3.84 -9.17 20.23
N ALA A 258 -5.06 -9.04 19.70
CA ALA A 258 -6.05 -8.12 20.24
C ALA A 258 -6.45 -8.54 21.65
N LYS A 259 -6.38 -7.59 22.59
CA LYS A 259 -6.83 -7.77 23.96
C LYS A 259 -8.15 -7.02 24.16
N ARG A 260 -9.16 -7.70 24.71
CA ARG A 260 -10.45 -7.10 25.07
C ARG A 260 -10.39 -6.39 26.42
N GLU A 261 -10.98 -5.22 26.47
CA GLU A 261 -11.19 -4.38 27.65
C GLU A 261 -12.64 -3.86 27.63
N ASN A 262 -13.13 -3.36 28.76
CA ASN A 262 -14.49 -2.80 28.88
C ASN A 262 -15.59 -3.73 28.33
N VAL A 263 -15.52 -5.03 28.68
CA VAL A 263 -16.42 -6.04 28.15
C VAL A 263 -17.81 -5.93 28.79
N GLU A 264 -18.83 -5.80 27.96
CA GLU A 264 -20.23 -5.85 28.36
C GLU A 264 -20.86 -7.17 27.90
N TYR A 265 -21.74 -7.73 28.72
CA TYR A 265 -22.42 -9.00 28.46
C TYR A 265 -23.93 -8.78 28.32
N ALA A 266 -24.58 -9.56 27.47
CA ALA A 266 -26.04 -9.54 27.35
C ALA A 266 -26.70 -10.03 28.65
N GLU A 267 -27.67 -9.28 29.16
CA GLU A 267 -28.42 -9.61 30.37
C GLU A 267 -29.41 -10.78 30.12
N CYS A 268 -29.65 -11.59 31.15
CA CYS A 268 -30.73 -12.58 31.20
C CYS A 268 -31.91 -11.97 31.94
N ASP A 269 -33.03 -11.77 31.26
CA ASP A 269 -34.32 -11.52 31.91
C ASP A 269 -34.99 -12.84 32.35
#